data_AF-A0A1L5FBH0-F1
#
_entry.id   AF-A0A1L5FBH0-F1
#
_cell.length_a   1.000
_cell.length_b   1.000
_cell.length_c   1.000
_cell.angle_alpha   90.00
_cell.angle_beta   90.00
_cell.angle_gamma   90.00
#
_symmetry.space_group_name_H-M   'P 1'
#
loop_
_entity.id
_entity.type
_entity.pdbx_description
1 polymer ?
#
loop_
_entity_poly.entity_id
_entity_poly.type
_entity_poly.pdbx_seq_one_letter_code
_entity_poly.pdbx_strand_id
1 'polypeptide(L)'
;MKDFFKKYCSLILTSLFLLNCIPFENSEVLASNNKKYSIIDLNLSADGIYAFENNGLAKFKKDGVYGIVDNNGAIIFTPQFSSISSFKNSYAKVSKGSKFGVINSKGDIIVQPQFKDIGDFSKEGTAAVNTGSYWGIINRFGKMIIEPEFDTVYDFENGFMRVKKDNKYGFLDSSGNILSDCIYDNAYNFQDNYAAVKKGASWGIIDDKGTFTPFNFDEIKSPSQGMVPIKEGDNWGLSDINGNIILQPKYKDISILNKNLIKVYSGSKYGIIDTNGNTILSMDYESIISNEDGVYLICKNGEYGVVNSLGKIIVQPKFDWIDNYKEGKAITKLNNTYGFIDTKGNIIYKSEFSKIYAFSEGLARVQKDNKYGFINDSGDIVIEPIFNNAYDFSEGYAAVEKNTGSSNVEDSKNINKYLKWGYIDRQNSTFISYNFNNASSFNNGCALIIKDGKCSLVKNSDIKFMPNNTTTDPFKIWTIKFSKSLQNKTTKDSEDEILNDINMTMTDNIKVTDSSGKYINVSFTFESPDTIVINPPYTGYKANATYTITVLSNGKYNIRDMDGNILKPSIVKVPFSIAN
;
A
#
# COMPACT_ATOMS: atom_id res chain seq x y z
N MET A 1 -73.58 -23.01 -12.42
CA MET A 1 -72.28 -22.32 -12.20
C MET A 1 -72.37 -20.98 -11.47
N LYS A 2 -73.57 -20.43 -11.17
CA LYS A 2 -73.74 -19.30 -10.22
C LYS A 2 -74.12 -19.71 -8.78
N ASP A 3 -74.50 -20.97 -8.55
CA ASP A 3 -74.79 -21.52 -7.20
C ASP A 3 -73.64 -22.34 -6.57
N PHE A 4 -72.48 -22.41 -7.22
CA PHE A 4 -71.29 -23.07 -6.65
C PHE A 4 -70.37 -22.07 -5.90
N PHE A 5 -70.56 -20.77 -6.12
CA PHE A 5 -69.74 -19.70 -5.53
C PHE A 5 -70.29 -19.14 -4.20
N LYS A 6 -71.45 -19.62 -3.74
CA LYS A 6 -72.11 -19.14 -2.50
C LYS A 6 -71.75 -19.93 -1.24
N LYS A 7 -70.89 -20.96 -1.35
CA LYS A 7 -70.55 -21.84 -0.22
C LYS A 7 -69.13 -21.67 0.34
N TYR A 8 -68.31 -20.78 -0.20
CA TYR A 8 -66.91 -20.63 0.26
C TYR A 8 -66.36 -19.21 0.40
N CYS A 9 -67.16 -18.16 0.22
CA CYS A 9 -66.71 -16.79 0.49
C CYS A 9 -67.75 -16.03 1.32
N SER A 10 -67.80 -16.33 2.61
CA SER A 10 -68.38 -15.44 3.62
C SER A 10 -68.07 -16.01 5.01
N LEU A 11 -67.31 -15.23 5.79
CA LEU A 11 -67.06 -15.33 7.23
C LEU A 11 -65.70 -15.87 7.68
N ILE A 12 -64.67 -15.13 7.27
CA ILE A 12 -63.78 -14.47 8.24
C ILE A 12 -64.63 -13.60 9.18
N LEU A 13 -64.27 -13.57 10.47
CA LEU A 13 -64.92 -12.88 11.61
C LEU A 13 -65.92 -13.73 12.39
N THR A 14 -65.42 -14.48 13.36
CA THR A 14 -65.69 -14.31 14.81
C THR A 14 -65.23 -15.56 15.57
N SER A 15 -64.04 -15.51 16.16
CA SER A 15 -63.72 -16.15 17.46
C SER A 15 -62.26 -15.87 17.81
N LEU A 16 -62.07 -14.69 18.37
CA LEU A 16 -61.07 -14.47 19.41
C LEU A 16 -61.36 -15.42 20.60
N PHE A 17 -60.30 -15.75 21.34
CA PHE A 17 -60.26 -16.32 22.70
C PHE A 17 -60.59 -17.80 22.85
N LEU A 18 -59.58 -18.66 22.98
CA LEU A 18 -58.92 -19.02 24.25
C LEU A 18 -57.95 -20.20 24.07
N LEU A 19 -56.97 -20.25 24.97
CA LEU A 19 -55.97 -21.31 25.22
C LEU A 19 -54.72 -21.32 24.34
N ASN A 20 -53.70 -20.58 24.79
CA ASN A 20 -52.53 -21.22 25.42
C ASN A 20 -51.76 -20.19 26.26
N CYS A 21 -52.08 -20.16 27.57
CA CYS A 21 -51.17 -19.69 28.59
C CYS A 21 -50.41 -20.90 29.12
N ILE A 22 -49.13 -21.00 28.77
CA ILE A 22 -48.12 -21.64 29.62
C ILE A 22 -46.95 -20.64 29.66
N PRO A 23 -46.59 -20.10 30.84
CA PRO A 23 -45.38 -19.32 30.98
C PRO A 23 -44.22 -20.33 31.06
N PHE A 24 -43.45 -20.47 29.99
CA PHE A 24 -42.14 -21.10 30.14
C PHE A 24 -41.15 -20.04 30.58
N GLU A 25 -40.69 -20.25 31.81
CA GLU A 25 -39.61 -19.57 32.48
C GLU A 25 -38.41 -19.30 31.57
N ASN A 26 -37.82 -18.13 31.78
CA ASN A 26 -36.46 -17.75 31.47
C ASN A 26 -35.55 -18.93 31.10
N SER A 27 -35.42 -19.20 29.81
CA SER A 27 -34.11 -19.53 29.29
C SER A 27 -33.39 -18.21 29.07
N GLU A 28 -32.77 -17.70 30.14
CA GLU A 28 -31.45 -17.10 29.98
C GLU A 28 -30.55 -18.17 29.36
N VAL A 29 -30.71 -18.41 28.06
CA VAL A 29 -29.59 -18.86 27.26
C VAL A 29 -28.68 -17.66 27.31
N LEU A 30 -27.71 -17.73 28.22
CA LEU A 30 -26.50 -16.93 28.23
C LEU A 30 -26.11 -16.74 26.77
N ALA A 31 -26.48 -15.59 26.20
CA ALA A 31 -25.87 -15.12 24.98
C ALA A 31 -24.41 -14.95 25.38
N SER A 32 -23.60 -15.99 25.14
CA SER A 32 -22.18 -15.81 25.07
C SER A 32 -22.01 -14.70 24.05
N ASN A 33 -21.78 -13.48 24.55
CA ASN A 33 -21.31 -12.35 23.79
C ASN A 33 -19.97 -12.78 23.24
N ASN A 34 -19.98 -13.62 22.20
CA ASN A 34 -18.82 -13.92 21.39
C ASN A 34 -18.61 -12.68 20.53
N LYS A 35 -18.28 -11.57 21.19
CA LYS A 35 -17.75 -10.39 20.54
C LYS A 35 -16.55 -10.91 19.78
N LYS A 36 -16.58 -10.72 18.47
CA LYS A 36 -15.52 -11.06 17.54
C LYS A 36 -14.28 -10.15 17.69
N TYR A 37 -14.18 -9.50 18.85
CA TYR A 37 -13.10 -8.62 19.25
C TYR A 37 -13.01 -8.57 20.78
N SER A 38 -11.85 -8.14 21.28
CA SER A 38 -11.65 -7.78 22.69
C SER A 38 -11.11 -6.36 22.80
N ILE A 39 -11.39 -5.69 23.91
CA ILE A 39 -10.85 -4.36 24.23
C ILE A 39 -10.00 -4.50 25.48
N ILE A 40 -8.76 -4.07 25.38
CA ILE A 40 -7.78 -4.05 26.47
C ILE A 40 -7.54 -2.59 26.82
N ASP A 41 -7.94 -2.17 28.03
CA ASP A 41 -7.62 -0.84 28.53
C ASP A 41 -6.11 -0.78 28.80
N LEU A 42 -5.44 0.18 28.18
CA LEU A 42 -3.99 0.36 28.32
C LEU A 42 -3.66 1.18 29.58
N ASN A 43 -4.66 1.72 30.29
CA ASN A 43 -4.50 2.61 31.44
C ASN A 43 -3.63 3.84 31.13
N LEU A 44 -3.71 4.35 29.89
CA LEU A 44 -2.94 5.51 29.43
C LEU A 44 -3.85 6.63 28.93
N SER A 45 -3.46 7.87 29.20
CA SER A 45 -4.08 9.03 28.52
C SER A 45 -3.37 9.28 27.19
N ALA A 46 -4.17 9.53 26.15
CA ALA A 46 -3.67 9.92 24.84
C ALA A 46 -4.60 10.97 24.22
N ASP A 47 -4.04 11.89 23.44
CA ASP A 47 -4.75 12.85 22.60
C ASP A 47 -4.65 12.52 21.11
N GLY A 48 -3.73 11.64 20.72
CA GLY A 48 -3.59 11.11 19.36
C GLY A 48 -3.22 9.64 19.35
N ILE A 49 -3.68 8.93 18.32
CA ILE A 49 -3.41 7.51 18.08
C ILE A 49 -3.19 7.28 16.60
N TYR A 50 -2.44 6.23 16.26
CA TYR A 50 -2.09 5.87 14.90
C TYR A 50 -2.29 4.36 14.69
N ALA A 51 -2.56 3.96 13.46
CA ALA A 51 -2.69 2.54 13.12
C ALA A 51 -1.38 1.80 13.41
N PHE A 52 -1.51 0.50 13.69
CA PHE A 52 -0.35 -0.38 13.79
C PHE A 52 0.42 -0.41 12.46
N GLU A 53 1.73 -0.45 12.53
CA GLU A 53 2.61 -0.71 11.39
C GLU A 53 2.79 -2.23 11.20
N ASN A 54 3.36 -2.66 10.08
CA ASN A 54 3.48 -4.08 9.71
C ASN A 54 4.31 -4.92 10.71
N ASN A 55 5.11 -4.28 11.56
CA ASN A 55 5.85 -4.92 12.65
C ASN A 55 5.02 -5.16 13.93
N GLY A 56 3.76 -4.73 13.97
CA GLY A 56 2.90 -4.88 15.14
C GLY A 56 3.09 -3.82 16.22
N LEU A 57 3.76 -2.70 15.91
CA LEU A 57 3.88 -1.55 16.80
C LEU A 57 2.95 -0.41 16.35
N ALA A 58 2.39 0.32 17.31
CA ALA A 58 1.59 1.52 17.05
C ALA A 58 2.08 2.71 17.88
N LYS A 59 1.97 3.90 17.29
CA LYS A 59 2.25 5.18 17.96
C LYS A 59 1.00 5.67 18.68
N PHE A 60 1.20 6.26 19.84
CA PHE A 60 0.21 7.09 20.50
C PHE A 60 0.87 8.38 20.99
N LYS A 61 0.07 9.45 21.11
CA LYS A 61 0.53 10.80 21.41
C LYS A 61 -0.15 11.33 22.66
N LYS A 62 0.61 12.04 23.47
CA LYS A 62 0.13 12.82 24.61
C LYS A 62 0.99 14.06 24.78
N ASP A 63 0.36 15.23 24.92
CA ASP A 63 1.03 16.49 25.24
C ASP A 63 2.19 16.83 24.28
N GLY A 64 1.99 16.55 22.98
CA GLY A 64 2.96 16.87 21.93
C GLY A 64 4.02 15.81 21.67
N VAL A 65 4.16 14.78 22.52
CA VAL A 65 5.17 13.73 22.38
C VAL A 65 4.55 12.34 22.15
N TYR A 66 5.35 11.42 21.64
CA TYR A 66 4.94 10.10 21.15
C TYR A 66 5.51 8.96 22.01
N GLY A 67 4.67 7.95 22.24
CA GLY A 67 5.01 6.65 22.82
C GLY A 67 4.71 5.50 21.86
N ILE A 68 5.08 4.29 22.23
CA ILE A 68 4.85 3.05 21.43
C ILE A 68 4.19 1.98 22.29
N VAL A 69 3.23 1.29 21.69
CA VAL A 69 2.56 0.11 22.20
C VAL A 69 2.65 -1.02 21.18
N ASP A 70 2.79 -2.26 21.64
CA ASP A 70 2.74 -3.43 20.77
C ASP A 70 1.32 -3.95 20.54
N ASN A 71 1.17 -4.90 19.63
CA ASN A 71 -0.10 -5.54 19.31
C ASN A 71 -0.62 -6.48 20.42
N ASN A 72 0.08 -6.59 21.55
CA ASN A 72 -0.40 -7.24 22.77
C ASN A 72 -0.91 -6.26 23.83
N GLY A 73 -0.72 -4.96 23.62
CA GLY A 73 -1.05 -3.92 24.58
C GLY A 73 0.06 -3.65 25.57
N ALA A 74 1.25 -4.21 25.37
CA ALA A 74 2.42 -3.89 26.16
C ALA A 74 2.93 -2.50 25.76
N ILE A 75 3.06 -1.61 26.74
CA ILE A 75 3.60 -0.27 26.54
C ILE A 75 5.12 -0.39 26.46
N ILE A 76 5.66 -0.30 25.25
CA ILE A 76 7.10 -0.41 25.04
C ILE A 76 7.81 0.83 25.60
N PHE A 77 7.23 2.00 25.37
CA PHE A 77 7.58 3.20 26.12
C PHE A 77 6.46 4.24 26.11
N THR A 78 6.37 4.96 27.22
CA THR A 78 5.45 6.10 27.39
C THR A 78 5.88 7.29 26.52
N PRO A 79 4.99 8.27 26.29
CA PRO A 79 5.28 9.42 25.45
C PRO A 79 6.52 10.20 25.88
N GLN A 80 7.55 10.22 25.03
CA GLN A 80 8.84 10.85 25.34
C GLN A 80 9.59 11.43 24.14
N PHE A 81 9.20 11.05 22.91
CA PHE A 81 9.84 11.51 21.67
C PHE A 81 9.00 12.57 20.98
N SER A 82 9.62 13.62 20.44
CA SER A 82 8.93 14.65 19.66
C SER A 82 8.47 14.15 18.29
N SER A 83 9.10 13.11 17.75
CA SER A 83 8.65 12.41 16.55
C SER A 83 9.16 10.97 16.52
N ILE A 84 8.43 10.11 15.81
CA ILE A 84 8.82 8.73 15.49
C ILE A 84 8.45 8.49 14.02
N SER A 85 9.45 8.24 13.17
CA SER A 85 9.24 7.92 11.75
C SER A 85 8.54 6.57 11.59
N SER A 86 8.08 6.25 10.38
CA SER A 86 7.71 4.87 10.05
C SER A 86 8.92 3.95 10.10
N PHE A 87 8.68 2.66 10.31
CA PHE A 87 9.73 1.65 10.29
C PHE A 87 10.17 1.32 8.86
N LYS A 88 11.47 1.41 8.59
CA LYS A 88 12.10 0.95 7.35
C LYS A 88 13.24 0.00 7.70
N ASN A 89 13.28 -1.15 7.04
CA ASN A 89 14.24 -2.22 7.32
C ASN A 89 14.34 -2.60 8.81
N SER A 90 13.21 -2.60 9.52
CA SER A 90 13.09 -2.87 10.98
C SER A 90 13.61 -1.78 11.92
N TYR A 91 13.88 -0.56 11.44
CA TYR A 91 14.30 0.56 12.28
C TYR A 91 13.44 1.80 12.05
N ALA A 92 13.27 2.61 13.08
CA ALA A 92 12.63 3.92 12.99
C ALA A 92 13.48 4.99 13.65
N LYS A 93 13.49 6.19 13.08
CA LYS A 93 14.12 7.38 13.64
C LYS A 93 13.21 7.96 14.71
N VAL A 94 13.79 8.23 15.87
CA VAL A 94 13.12 8.93 16.97
C VAL A 94 13.80 10.27 17.22
N SER A 95 13.05 11.30 17.56
CA SER A 95 13.64 12.60 17.92
C SER A 95 13.29 13.01 19.34
N LYS A 96 14.22 13.74 19.97
CA LYS A 96 13.97 14.50 21.20
C LYS A 96 14.60 15.88 21.04
N GLY A 97 13.76 16.89 20.83
CA GLY A 97 14.23 18.21 20.41
C GLY A 97 14.80 18.14 18.98
N SER A 98 15.98 18.71 18.76
CA SER A 98 16.67 18.71 17.45
C SER A 98 17.56 17.49 17.21
N LYS A 99 17.61 16.54 18.15
CA LYS A 99 18.47 15.37 18.09
C LYS A 99 17.69 14.11 17.72
N PHE A 100 18.33 13.24 16.96
CA PHE A 100 17.78 11.99 16.46
C PHE A 100 18.51 10.79 17.08
N GLY A 101 17.72 9.74 17.29
CA GLY A 101 18.12 8.41 17.74
C GLY A 101 17.37 7.35 16.93
N VAL A 102 17.50 6.09 17.33
CA VAL A 102 16.98 4.93 16.59
C VAL A 102 16.32 3.94 17.55
N ILE A 103 15.16 3.43 17.14
CA ILE A 103 14.53 2.26 17.74
C ILE A 103 14.43 1.12 16.71
N ASN A 104 14.44 -0.13 17.17
CA ASN A 104 14.18 -1.29 16.31
C ASN A 104 12.69 -1.66 16.28
N SER A 105 12.33 -2.66 15.48
CA SER A 105 10.95 -3.15 15.30
C SER A 105 10.31 -3.83 16.52
N LYS A 106 11.08 -4.03 17.60
CA LYS A 106 10.57 -4.44 18.92
C LYS A 106 10.35 -3.24 19.85
N GLY A 107 10.78 -2.06 19.41
CA GLY A 107 10.77 -0.81 20.16
C GLY A 107 11.95 -0.66 21.13
N ASP A 108 12.99 -1.50 21.02
CA ASP A 108 14.23 -1.30 21.77
C ASP A 108 14.94 -0.04 21.26
N ILE A 109 15.40 0.81 22.17
CA ILE A 109 16.21 1.98 21.82
C ILE A 109 17.63 1.52 21.50
N ILE A 110 17.99 1.53 20.22
CA ILE A 110 19.32 1.19 19.72
C ILE A 110 20.28 2.35 19.92
N VAL A 111 19.81 3.57 19.64
CA VAL A 111 20.57 4.81 19.76
C VAL A 111 19.70 5.84 20.46
N GLN A 112 20.15 6.37 21.58
CA GLN A 112 19.49 7.50 22.24
C GLN A 112 19.61 8.76 21.36
N PRO A 113 18.62 9.67 21.35
CA PRO A 113 18.71 10.92 20.59
C PRO A 113 19.98 11.73 20.87
N GLN A 114 20.92 11.73 19.93
CA GLN A 114 22.23 12.39 20.07
C GLN A 114 22.78 12.95 18.76
N PHE A 115 22.38 12.35 17.62
CA PHE A 115 22.82 12.78 16.29
C PHE A 115 22.00 13.96 15.77
N LYS A 116 22.59 14.79 14.92
CA LYS A 116 21.87 15.89 14.24
C LYS A 116 20.93 15.35 13.17
N ASP A 117 21.29 14.23 12.54
CA ASP A 117 20.46 13.52 11.57
C ASP A 117 20.90 12.06 11.46
N ILE A 118 20.02 11.20 10.95
CA ILE A 118 20.25 9.78 10.71
C ILE A 118 19.59 9.42 9.36
N GLY A 119 20.33 8.74 8.49
CA GLY A 119 19.79 8.16 7.25
C GLY A 119 18.93 6.93 7.52
N ASP A 120 18.25 6.41 6.51
CA ASP A 120 17.53 5.16 6.66
C ASP A 120 18.51 3.97 6.81
N PHE A 121 18.12 2.96 7.58
CA PHE A 121 18.91 1.74 7.69
C PHE A 121 18.89 0.94 6.38
N SER A 122 20.00 0.32 6.01
CA SER A 122 20.07 -0.72 4.97
C SER A 122 19.36 -2.00 5.41
N LYS A 123 19.20 -2.97 4.50
CA LYS A 123 18.61 -4.29 4.84
C LYS A 123 19.51 -5.10 5.78
N GLU A 124 20.80 -4.83 5.73
CA GLU A 124 21.89 -5.45 6.48
C GLU A 124 22.10 -4.75 7.82
N GLY A 125 21.39 -3.65 8.04
CA GLY A 125 21.28 -2.95 9.31
C GLY A 125 22.38 -1.92 9.53
N THR A 126 22.84 -1.22 8.51
CA THR A 126 23.74 -0.07 8.67
C THR A 126 23.04 1.24 8.35
N ALA A 127 23.50 2.35 8.93
CA ALA A 127 22.91 3.67 8.67
C ALA A 127 23.96 4.77 8.76
N ALA A 128 23.75 5.84 7.99
CA ALA A 128 24.53 7.06 8.08
C ALA A 128 24.07 7.91 9.27
N VAL A 129 25.00 8.48 10.04
CA VAL A 129 24.71 9.37 11.17
C VAL A 129 25.48 10.67 11.05
N ASN A 130 24.82 11.80 11.25
CA ASN A 130 25.44 13.12 11.23
C ASN A 130 25.67 13.63 12.66
N THR A 131 26.91 13.97 13.01
CA THR A 131 27.23 14.51 14.36
C THR A 131 27.08 16.02 14.48
N GLY A 132 26.88 16.72 13.37
CA GLY A 132 26.85 18.18 13.28
C GLY A 132 27.79 18.72 12.21
N SER A 133 28.97 18.10 12.10
CA SER A 133 30.05 18.50 11.19
C SER A 133 30.23 17.50 10.04
N TYR A 134 30.27 16.21 10.37
CA TYR A 134 30.52 15.12 9.41
C TYR A 134 29.54 13.97 9.60
N TRP A 135 29.46 13.13 8.59
CA TRP A 135 28.72 11.89 8.58
C TRP A 135 29.65 10.70 8.86
N GLY A 136 29.20 9.80 9.72
CA GLY A 136 29.79 8.46 9.93
C GLY A 136 28.77 7.38 9.66
N ILE A 137 29.17 6.12 9.85
CA ILE A 137 28.31 4.95 9.61
C ILE A 137 28.20 4.13 10.89
N ILE A 138 26.99 3.74 11.27
CA ILE A 138 26.73 2.83 12.40
C ILE A 138 26.21 1.48 11.91
N ASN A 139 26.41 0.45 12.73
CA ASN A 139 25.80 -0.86 12.54
C ASN A 139 24.43 -0.97 13.23
N ARG A 140 23.84 -2.17 13.16
CA ARG A 140 22.50 -2.51 13.68
C ARG A 140 22.36 -2.37 15.20
N PHE A 141 23.49 -2.28 15.90
CA PHE A 141 23.58 -2.12 17.34
C PHE A 141 23.92 -0.67 17.74
N GLY A 142 23.95 0.26 16.78
CA GLY A 142 24.29 1.67 17.03
C GLY A 142 25.78 1.94 17.20
N LYS A 143 26.66 0.95 16.97
CA LYS A 143 28.11 1.11 17.08
C LYS A 143 28.67 1.66 15.77
N MET A 144 29.59 2.62 15.85
CA MET A 144 30.31 3.14 14.69
C MET A 144 31.07 2.02 13.96
N ILE A 145 30.86 1.91 12.66
CA ILE A 145 31.66 1.15 11.69
C ILE A 145 32.72 2.08 11.10
N ILE A 146 32.30 3.28 10.69
CA ILE A 146 33.17 4.34 10.18
C ILE A 146 32.91 5.58 11.02
N GLU A 147 33.96 6.10 11.65
CA GLU A 147 33.88 7.35 12.42
C GLU A 147 33.50 8.54 11.52
N PRO A 148 32.88 9.62 12.04
CA PRO A 148 32.40 10.71 11.21
C PRO A 148 33.53 11.40 10.46
N GLU A 149 33.57 11.23 9.14
CA GLU A 149 34.59 11.81 8.26
C GLU A 149 34.08 12.25 6.89
N PHE A 150 32.84 11.89 6.52
CA PHE A 150 32.26 12.26 5.23
C PHE A 150 31.56 13.62 5.32
N ASP A 151 31.77 14.47 4.33
CA ASP A 151 31.08 15.76 4.18
C ASP A 151 29.59 15.53 3.88
N THR A 152 29.28 14.51 3.09
CA THR A 152 27.92 14.18 2.65
C THR A 152 27.77 12.69 2.46
N VAL A 153 26.64 12.14 2.87
CA VAL A 153 26.24 10.75 2.62
C VAL A 153 24.86 10.77 1.95
N TYR A 154 24.68 9.91 0.96
CA TYR A 154 23.41 9.74 0.26
C TYR A 154 22.70 8.46 0.73
N ASP A 155 21.41 8.33 0.44
CA ASP A 155 20.64 7.14 0.80
C ASP A 155 21.14 5.88 0.09
N PHE A 156 20.82 4.72 0.66
CA PHE A 156 21.08 3.43 0.02
C PHE A 156 20.23 3.24 -1.24
N GLU A 157 20.89 2.94 -2.35
CA GLU A 157 20.27 2.58 -3.63
C GLU A 157 20.85 1.27 -4.11
N ASN A 158 19.98 0.29 -4.38
CA ASN A 158 20.37 -1.07 -4.81
C ASN A 158 21.44 -1.75 -3.94
N GLY A 159 21.47 -1.46 -2.63
CA GLY A 159 22.42 -2.06 -1.69
C GLY A 159 23.76 -1.32 -1.59
N PHE A 160 23.90 -0.14 -2.20
CA PHE A 160 25.12 0.66 -2.13
C PHE A 160 24.81 2.08 -1.69
N MET A 161 25.79 2.72 -1.06
CA MET A 161 25.70 4.08 -0.54
C MET A 161 26.79 4.92 -1.16
N ARG A 162 26.40 6.01 -1.82
CA ARG A 162 27.35 7.02 -2.30
C ARG A 162 27.73 7.93 -1.14
N VAL A 163 29.02 8.20 -0.99
CA VAL A 163 29.57 9.08 0.05
C VAL A 163 30.48 10.13 -0.57
N LYS A 164 30.65 11.27 0.09
CA LYS A 164 31.49 12.37 -0.37
C LYS A 164 32.41 12.87 0.75
N LYS A 165 33.69 13.01 0.44
CA LYS A 165 34.74 13.55 1.31
C LYS A 165 35.72 14.36 0.46
N ASP A 166 36.12 15.54 0.91
CA ASP A 166 37.09 16.42 0.26
C ASP A 166 36.74 16.70 -1.21
N ASN A 167 35.45 16.95 -1.47
CA ASN A 167 34.87 17.12 -2.81
C ASN A 167 34.95 15.92 -3.77
N LYS A 168 35.34 14.74 -3.29
CA LYS A 168 35.38 13.50 -4.07
C LYS A 168 34.33 12.51 -3.60
N TYR A 169 33.82 11.70 -4.52
CA TYR A 169 32.83 10.67 -4.27
C TYR A 169 33.47 9.30 -4.12
N GLY A 170 32.91 8.50 -3.23
CA GLY A 170 33.23 7.09 -2.99
C GLY A 170 31.96 6.30 -2.76
N PHE A 171 32.11 5.01 -2.48
CA PHE A 171 30.98 4.10 -2.30
C PHE A 171 31.21 3.13 -1.15
N LEU A 172 30.14 2.84 -0.43
CA LEU A 172 30.07 1.78 0.56
C LEU A 172 29.03 0.74 0.13
N ASP A 173 29.24 -0.51 0.50
CA ASP A 173 28.19 -1.52 0.43
C ASP A 173 27.16 -1.35 1.57
N SER A 174 26.10 -2.14 1.53
CA SER A 174 25.02 -2.11 2.51
C SER A 174 25.44 -2.58 3.91
N SER A 175 26.58 -3.25 4.04
CA SER A 175 27.19 -3.63 5.31
C SER A 175 28.14 -2.55 5.85
N GLY A 176 28.30 -1.44 5.13
CA GLY A 176 29.17 -0.33 5.50
C GLY A 176 30.64 -0.56 5.16
N ASN A 177 30.97 -1.57 4.35
CA ASN A 177 32.32 -1.77 3.87
C ASN A 177 32.62 -0.78 2.75
N ILE A 178 33.85 -0.27 2.72
CA ILE A 178 34.31 0.62 1.65
C ILE A 178 34.45 -0.21 0.36
N LEU A 179 33.59 0.08 -0.62
CA LEU A 179 33.69 -0.47 -1.98
C LEU A 179 34.71 0.31 -2.80
N SER A 180 34.72 1.63 -2.63
CA SER A 180 35.71 2.53 -3.20
C SER A 180 35.87 3.75 -2.32
N ASP A 181 37.12 4.15 -2.08
CA ASP A 181 37.44 5.42 -1.44
C ASP A 181 36.88 6.61 -2.21
N CYS A 182 36.83 7.78 -1.55
CA CYS A 182 36.42 9.03 -2.15
C CYS A 182 37.48 9.56 -3.14
N ILE A 183 37.48 9.02 -4.36
CA ILE A 183 38.47 9.35 -5.40
C ILE A 183 37.83 9.90 -6.69
N TYR A 184 36.50 9.84 -6.83
CA TYR A 184 35.80 10.24 -8.04
C TYR A 184 35.40 11.73 -8.00
N ASP A 185 35.59 12.46 -9.10
CA ASP A 185 35.19 13.86 -9.25
C ASP A 185 33.66 14.04 -9.28
N ASN A 186 32.95 13.03 -9.78
CA ASN A 186 31.50 12.98 -9.82
C ASN A 186 31.04 11.51 -9.78
N ALA A 187 29.80 11.27 -9.38
CA ALA A 187 29.23 9.94 -9.27
C ALA A 187 27.70 10.00 -9.35
N TYR A 188 27.08 9.00 -9.95
CA TYR A 188 25.65 8.69 -9.86
C TYR A 188 25.42 7.57 -8.83
N ASN A 189 24.16 7.30 -8.49
CA ASN A 189 23.80 6.20 -7.58
C ASN A 189 23.89 4.85 -8.31
N PHE A 190 24.04 3.76 -7.55
CA PHE A 190 24.03 2.41 -8.11
C PHE A 190 22.66 2.06 -8.71
N GLN A 191 22.68 1.51 -9.92
CA GLN A 191 21.54 0.92 -10.63
C GLN A 191 22.02 -0.37 -11.30
N ASP A 192 21.25 -1.45 -11.15
CA ASP A 192 21.58 -2.79 -11.68
C ASP A 192 23.03 -3.23 -11.39
N ASN A 193 23.51 -3.00 -10.15
CA ASN A 193 24.86 -3.30 -9.67
C ASN A 193 26.01 -2.50 -10.32
N TYR A 194 25.71 -1.37 -10.97
CA TYR A 194 26.71 -0.45 -11.50
C TYR A 194 26.42 1.00 -11.10
N ALA A 195 27.46 1.82 -10.99
CA ALA A 195 27.31 3.27 -10.91
C ALA A 195 28.17 3.99 -11.94
N ALA A 196 27.64 5.06 -12.53
CA ALA A 196 28.45 5.95 -13.36
C ALA A 196 29.30 6.88 -12.50
N VAL A 197 30.59 6.99 -12.79
CA VAL A 197 31.57 7.78 -12.02
C VAL A 197 32.50 8.54 -12.96
N LYS A 198 32.96 9.71 -12.52
CA LYS A 198 33.96 10.52 -13.22
C LYS A 198 35.27 10.47 -12.46
N LYS A 199 36.36 10.09 -13.14
CA LYS A 199 37.72 10.07 -12.58
C LYS A 199 38.66 10.87 -13.49
N GLY A 200 39.05 12.06 -13.05
CA GLY A 200 39.79 13.01 -13.88
C GLY A 200 38.97 13.46 -15.09
N ALA A 201 39.52 13.27 -16.29
CA ALA A 201 38.86 13.66 -17.54
C ALA A 201 37.82 12.62 -18.02
N SER A 202 37.89 11.38 -17.54
CA SER A 202 37.08 10.28 -18.08
C SER A 202 35.90 9.96 -17.18
N TRP A 203 34.74 9.76 -17.83
CA TRP A 203 33.64 9.02 -17.22
C TRP A 203 33.87 7.51 -17.36
N GLY A 204 33.17 6.73 -16.55
CA GLY A 204 33.20 5.28 -16.60
C GLY A 204 32.19 4.69 -15.64
N ILE A 205 32.10 3.37 -15.60
CA ILE A 205 31.25 2.65 -14.67
C ILE A 205 32.11 1.99 -13.60
N ILE A 206 31.59 1.88 -12.39
CA ILE A 206 32.12 1.02 -11.32
C ILE A 206 31.12 -0.10 -11.06
N ASP A 207 31.60 -1.34 -10.95
CA ASP A 207 30.77 -2.50 -10.60
C ASP A 207 30.65 -2.71 -9.07
N ASP A 208 29.88 -3.72 -8.68
CA ASP A 208 29.66 -4.14 -7.29
C ASP A 208 30.89 -4.73 -6.58
N LYS A 209 32.02 -4.85 -7.29
CA LYS A 209 33.33 -5.26 -6.76
C LYS A 209 34.31 -4.09 -6.68
N GLY A 210 33.90 -2.89 -7.08
CA GLY A 210 34.74 -1.70 -7.10
C GLY A 210 35.61 -1.58 -8.36
N THR A 211 35.38 -2.43 -9.38
CA THR A 211 36.13 -2.41 -10.63
C THR A 211 35.67 -1.24 -11.50
N PHE A 212 36.58 -0.32 -11.79
CA PHE A 212 36.32 0.81 -12.67
C PHE A 212 36.63 0.48 -14.15
N THR A 213 35.66 0.72 -15.03
CA THR A 213 35.78 0.58 -16.48
C THR A 213 35.55 1.95 -17.15
N PRO A 214 36.56 2.53 -17.83
CA PRO A 214 36.42 3.84 -18.46
C PRO A 214 35.53 3.81 -19.71
N PHE A 215 34.82 4.90 -19.93
CA PHE A 215 33.98 5.17 -21.10
C PHE A 215 34.49 6.44 -21.80
N ASN A 216 34.52 6.43 -23.13
CA ASN A 216 34.99 7.55 -23.93
C ASN A 216 33.84 8.46 -24.36
N PHE A 217 33.18 9.10 -23.39
CA PHE A 217 32.05 10.03 -23.59
C PHE A 217 32.17 11.21 -22.60
N ASP A 218 31.53 12.34 -22.93
CA ASP A 218 31.59 13.56 -22.11
C ASP A 218 30.89 13.38 -20.75
N GLU A 219 29.86 12.53 -20.71
CA GLU A 219 29.11 12.13 -19.52
C GLU A 219 28.35 10.83 -19.76
N ILE A 220 28.16 10.03 -18.70
CA ILE A 220 27.28 8.86 -18.74
C ILE A 220 26.40 8.84 -17.47
N LYS A 221 25.22 8.20 -17.54
CA LYS A 221 24.41 7.88 -16.34
C LYS A 221 24.57 6.41 -15.98
N SER A 222 24.19 6.05 -14.75
CA SER A 222 24.29 4.67 -14.27
C SER A 222 23.52 3.70 -15.20
N PRO A 223 24.09 2.51 -15.47
CA PRO A 223 23.44 1.49 -16.28
C PRO A 223 22.09 1.04 -15.72
N SER A 224 21.14 0.74 -16.59
CA SER A 224 19.87 0.12 -16.24
C SER A 224 19.42 -0.76 -17.40
N GLN A 225 18.89 -1.96 -17.10
CA GLN A 225 18.43 -2.94 -18.09
C GLN A 225 19.51 -3.27 -19.14
N GLY A 226 20.79 -3.29 -18.75
CA GLY A 226 21.94 -3.54 -19.63
C GLY A 226 22.31 -2.39 -20.58
N MET A 227 21.70 -1.22 -20.40
CA MET A 227 21.91 -0.04 -21.25
C MET A 227 22.48 1.13 -20.45
N VAL A 228 23.32 1.93 -21.08
CA VAL A 228 24.01 3.07 -20.46
C VAL A 228 23.67 4.35 -21.21
N PRO A 229 22.99 5.33 -20.58
CA PRO A 229 22.83 6.65 -21.17
C PRO A 229 24.19 7.32 -21.31
N ILE A 230 24.53 7.74 -22.53
CA ILE A 230 25.82 8.37 -22.87
C ILE A 230 25.59 9.76 -23.45
N LYS A 231 26.53 10.68 -23.27
CA LYS A 231 26.44 12.05 -23.75
C LYS A 231 27.69 12.44 -24.53
N GLU A 232 27.47 13.10 -25.67
CA GLU A 232 28.50 13.76 -26.47
C GLU A 232 28.02 15.17 -26.84
N GLY A 233 28.84 16.18 -26.56
CA GLY A 233 28.45 17.58 -26.57
C GLY A 233 27.22 17.82 -25.67
N ASP A 234 26.17 18.38 -26.25
CA ASP A 234 24.92 18.68 -25.55
C ASP A 234 23.83 17.61 -25.71
N ASN A 235 24.17 16.46 -26.30
CA ASN A 235 23.18 15.46 -26.68
C ASN A 235 23.45 14.11 -26.02
N TRP A 236 22.38 13.46 -25.61
CA TRP A 236 22.32 12.13 -25.05
C TRP A 236 21.94 11.10 -26.11
N GLY A 237 22.55 9.93 -25.98
CA GLY A 237 22.31 8.69 -26.70
C GLY A 237 22.31 7.51 -25.73
N LEU A 238 22.54 6.32 -26.26
CA LEU A 238 22.53 5.07 -25.49
C LEU A 238 23.64 4.15 -25.98
N SER A 239 24.33 3.49 -25.07
CA SER A 239 25.25 2.39 -25.37
C SER A 239 24.86 1.12 -24.61
N ASP A 240 25.48 0.00 -24.98
CA ASP A 240 25.53 -1.16 -24.10
C ASP A 240 26.53 -0.93 -22.95
N ILE A 241 26.67 -1.93 -22.07
CA ILE A 241 27.60 -1.90 -20.92
C ILE A 241 29.09 -1.92 -21.33
N ASN A 242 29.39 -2.23 -22.59
CA ASN A 242 30.75 -2.21 -23.13
C ASN A 242 31.08 -0.89 -23.84
N GLY A 243 30.14 0.06 -23.88
CA GLY A 243 30.30 1.34 -24.57
C GLY A 243 30.00 1.30 -26.06
N ASN A 244 29.48 0.19 -26.60
CA ASN A 244 29.03 0.13 -27.99
C ASN A 244 27.75 0.93 -28.15
N ILE A 245 27.74 1.92 -29.04
CA ILE A 245 26.59 2.80 -29.26
C ILE A 245 25.40 2.00 -29.80
N ILE A 246 24.29 2.02 -29.05
CA ILE A 246 22.97 1.51 -29.45
C ILE A 246 22.18 2.63 -30.14
N LEU A 247 22.19 3.84 -29.56
CA LEU A 247 21.54 5.02 -30.10
C LEU A 247 22.51 6.20 -30.13
N GLN A 248 22.71 6.77 -31.31
CA GLN A 248 23.60 7.92 -31.50
C GLN A 248 23.14 9.12 -30.65
N PRO A 249 24.06 9.84 -29.97
CA PRO A 249 23.73 11.02 -29.19
C PRO A 249 23.05 12.12 -30.01
N LYS A 250 21.76 12.34 -29.78
CA LYS A 250 20.96 13.35 -30.52
C LYS A 250 19.80 13.96 -29.74
N TYR A 251 19.52 13.46 -28.53
CA TYR A 251 18.42 13.93 -27.69
C TYR A 251 18.93 14.85 -26.58
N LYS A 252 18.13 15.77 -26.05
CA LYS A 252 18.55 16.62 -24.92
C LYS A 252 18.49 15.93 -23.57
N ASP A 253 17.70 14.88 -23.46
CA ASP A 253 17.74 13.97 -22.32
C ASP A 253 17.21 12.58 -22.73
N ILE A 254 17.61 11.56 -21.98
CA ILE A 254 17.16 10.18 -22.16
C ILE A 254 17.01 9.48 -20.80
N SER A 255 16.01 8.62 -20.70
CA SER A 255 15.76 7.75 -19.55
C SER A 255 15.14 6.42 -19.98
N ILE A 256 15.57 5.33 -19.36
CA ILE A 256 15.13 3.97 -19.68
C ILE A 256 13.81 3.72 -18.94
N LEU A 257 12.73 3.39 -19.67
CA LEU A 257 11.43 3.05 -19.06
C LEU A 257 11.35 1.56 -18.77
N ASN A 258 11.81 0.73 -19.70
CA ASN A 258 11.96 -0.71 -19.56
C ASN A 258 12.96 -1.23 -20.62
N LYS A 259 13.15 -2.56 -20.69
CA LYS A 259 14.07 -3.20 -21.65
C LYS A 259 13.85 -2.87 -23.13
N ASN A 260 12.65 -2.42 -23.50
CA ASN A 260 12.26 -2.15 -24.89
C ASN A 260 11.97 -0.68 -25.17
N LEU A 261 11.65 0.13 -24.15
CA LEU A 261 11.18 1.51 -24.33
C LEU A 261 12.08 2.52 -23.63
N ILE A 262 12.39 3.58 -24.36
CA ILE A 262 13.24 4.67 -23.91
C ILE A 262 12.47 5.99 -24.02
N LYS A 263 12.38 6.71 -22.90
CA LYS A 263 11.85 8.09 -22.87
C LYS A 263 12.94 9.04 -23.31
N VAL A 264 12.64 9.85 -24.32
CA VAL A 264 13.55 10.85 -24.89
C VAL A 264 12.98 12.26 -24.75
N TYR A 265 13.86 13.25 -24.68
CA TYR A 265 13.50 14.66 -24.58
C TYR A 265 14.22 15.47 -25.67
N SER A 266 13.50 16.35 -26.36
CA SER A 266 14.05 17.20 -27.42
C SER A 266 14.67 18.51 -26.92
N GLY A 267 14.50 18.85 -25.64
CA GLY A 267 14.76 20.19 -25.11
C GLY A 267 13.49 21.01 -24.88
N SER A 268 12.34 20.52 -25.35
CA SER A 268 11.03 21.15 -25.12
C SER A 268 9.93 20.14 -24.77
N LYS A 269 9.93 18.97 -25.41
CA LYS A 269 8.90 17.94 -25.27
C LYS A 269 9.50 16.55 -25.17
N TYR A 270 8.75 15.63 -24.58
CA TYR A 270 9.09 14.23 -24.37
C TYR A 270 8.38 13.32 -25.37
N GLY A 271 9.02 12.21 -25.70
CA GLY A 271 8.48 11.13 -26.51
C GLY A 271 9.02 9.77 -26.05
N ILE A 272 8.61 8.71 -26.74
CA ILE A 272 9.08 7.34 -26.48
C ILE A 272 9.59 6.75 -27.78
N ILE A 273 10.76 6.13 -27.73
CA ILE A 273 11.32 5.33 -28.81
C ILE A 273 11.55 3.90 -28.34
N ASP A 274 11.69 2.97 -29.27
CA ASP A 274 12.25 1.65 -28.97
C ASP A 274 13.79 1.71 -28.94
N THR A 275 14.42 0.60 -28.56
CA THR A 275 15.89 0.47 -28.50
C THR A 275 16.58 0.51 -29.86
N ASN A 276 15.85 0.35 -30.97
CA ASN A 276 16.36 0.54 -32.33
C ASN A 276 16.24 2.00 -32.79
N GLY A 277 15.64 2.87 -31.97
CA GLY A 277 15.44 4.28 -32.28
C GLY A 277 14.18 4.58 -33.08
N ASN A 278 13.29 3.59 -33.26
CA ASN A 278 12.00 3.80 -33.89
C ASN A 278 11.09 4.58 -32.95
N THR A 279 10.42 5.60 -33.48
CA THR A 279 9.45 6.40 -32.71
C THR A 279 8.22 5.56 -32.37
N ILE A 280 7.96 5.40 -31.07
CA ILE A 280 6.75 4.77 -30.54
C ILE A 280 5.71 5.85 -30.17
N LEU A 281 6.17 6.92 -29.52
CA LEU A 281 5.41 8.15 -29.32
C LEU A 281 6.27 9.34 -29.74
N SER A 282 5.70 10.21 -30.58
CA SER A 282 6.35 11.47 -31.00
C SER A 282 6.67 12.35 -29.80
N MET A 283 7.71 13.20 -29.94
CA MET A 283 8.13 14.14 -28.90
C MET A 283 7.20 15.35 -28.83
N ASP A 284 5.94 15.12 -28.45
CA ASP A 284 4.89 16.15 -28.37
C ASP A 284 4.36 16.38 -26.95
N TYR A 285 4.86 15.63 -25.97
CA TYR A 285 4.32 15.59 -24.60
C TYR A 285 5.12 16.48 -23.64
N GLU A 286 4.44 17.10 -22.68
CA GLU A 286 5.04 17.92 -21.63
C GLU A 286 5.70 17.09 -20.55
N SER A 287 5.14 15.91 -20.28
CA SER A 287 5.70 14.95 -19.35
C SER A 287 5.30 13.52 -19.71
N ILE A 288 6.15 12.58 -19.31
CA ILE A 288 5.90 11.14 -19.34
C ILE A 288 6.36 10.60 -17.98
N ILE A 289 5.45 10.06 -17.18
CA ILE A 289 5.66 9.69 -15.78
C ILE A 289 5.42 8.18 -15.63
N SER A 290 6.39 7.46 -15.06
CA SER A 290 6.23 6.02 -14.77
C SER A 290 5.30 5.80 -13.58
N ASN A 291 4.41 4.81 -13.70
CA ASN A 291 3.48 4.39 -12.67
C ASN A 291 3.56 2.85 -12.45
N GLU A 292 2.63 2.28 -11.69
CA GLU A 292 2.64 0.84 -11.42
C GLU A 292 2.46 -0.03 -12.68
N ASP A 293 3.02 -1.25 -12.64
CA ASP A 293 2.84 -2.31 -13.65
C ASP A 293 3.09 -1.92 -15.10
N GLY A 294 4.04 -1.00 -15.34
CA GLY A 294 4.42 -0.57 -16.68
C GLY A 294 3.40 0.36 -17.34
N VAL A 295 2.54 1.00 -16.55
CA VAL A 295 1.67 2.09 -17.00
C VAL A 295 2.44 3.41 -16.93
N TYR A 296 2.35 4.23 -17.98
CA TYR A 296 2.93 5.57 -18.03
C TYR A 296 1.84 6.62 -18.21
N LEU A 297 1.90 7.70 -17.42
CA LEU A 297 1.04 8.87 -17.59
C LEU A 297 1.71 9.84 -18.55
N ILE A 298 0.97 10.30 -19.56
CA ILE A 298 1.45 11.27 -20.55
C ILE A 298 0.68 12.58 -20.37
N CYS A 299 1.37 13.72 -20.40
CA CYS A 299 0.74 15.04 -20.33
C CYS A 299 0.92 15.79 -21.66
N LYS A 300 -0.17 16.35 -22.20
CA LYS A 300 -0.12 17.21 -23.39
C LYS A 300 -1.15 18.32 -23.24
N ASN A 301 -0.72 19.57 -23.43
CA ASN A 301 -1.57 20.76 -23.27
C ASN A 301 -2.22 20.86 -21.88
N GLY A 302 -1.51 20.42 -20.84
CA GLY A 302 -2.04 20.38 -19.47
C GLY A 302 -3.00 19.22 -19.17
N GLU A 303 -3.32 18.37 -20.15
CA GLU A 303 -4.21 17.22 -19.97
C GLU A 303 -3.42 15.91 -19.88
N TYR A 304 -3.90 14.98 -19.08
CA TYR A 304 -3.30 13.68 -18.82
C TYR A 304 -3.98 12.56 -19.61
N GLY A 305 -3.18 11.62 -20.08
CA GLY A 305 -3.55 10.38 -20.74
C GLY A 305 -2.71 9.20 -20.23
N VAL A 306 -2.97 8.01 -20.76
CA VAL A 306 -2.38 6.75 -20.27
C VAL A 306 -1.79 5.95 -21.42
N VAL A 307 -0.58 5.41 -21.20
CA VAL A 307 0.18 4.58 -22.12
C VAL A 307 0.57 3.29 -21.41
N ASN A 308 0.51 2.15 -22.12
CA ASN A 308 0.90 0.85 -21.55
C ASN A 308 2.41 0.56 -21.68
N SER A 309 2.83 -0.60 -21.21
CA SER A 309 4.24 -1.04 -21.21
C SER A 309 4.85 -1.24 -22.60
N LEU A 310 4.02 -1.27 -23.65
CA LEU A 310 4.41 -1.37 -25.06
C LEU A 310 4.45 0.01 -25.75
N GLY A 311 4.13 1.09 -25.04
CA GLY A 311 4.09 2.44 -25.58
C GLY A 311 2.80 2.75 -26.36
N LYS A 312 1.82 1.84 -26.34
CA LYS A 312 0.51 2.08 -26.95
C LYS A 312 -0.31 3.00 -26.05
N ILE A 313 -0.84 4.08 -26.62
CA ILE A 313 -1.80 4.95 -25.95
C ILE A 313 -3.07 4.13 -25.67
N ILE A 314 -3.37 3.97 -24.38
CA ILE A 314 -4.61 3.38 -23.88
C ILE A 314 -5.70 4.47 -23.91
N VAL A 315 -5.37 5.64 -23.34
CA VAL A 315 -6.28 6.79 -23.29
C VAL A 315 -5.52 8.05 -23.69
N GLN A 316 -6.06 8.76 -24.68
CA GLN A 316 -5.52 10.04 -25.11
C GLN A 316 -5.57 11.08 -23.98
N PRO A 317 -4.62 12.03 -23.93
CA PRO A 317 -4.70 13.19 -23.06
C PRO A 317 -6.07 13.85 -23.12
N LYS A 318 -6.75 13.90 -21.97
CA LYS A 318 -8.05 14.55 -21.81
C LYS A 318 -8.40 14.86 -20.35
N PHE A 319 -7.72 14.25 -19.39
CA PHE A 319 -8.03 14.42 -17.97
C PHE A 319 -7.28 15.61 -17.40
N ASP A 320 -7.90 16.34 -16.47
CA ASP A 320 -7.22 17.40 -15.72
C ASP A 320 -6.12 16.80 -14.83
N TRP A 321 -6.34 15.58 -14.34
CA TRP A 321 -5.45 14.87 -13.44
C TRP A 321 -5.76 13.37 -13.41
N ILE A 322 -4.70 12.57 -13.24
CA ILE A 322 -4.75 11.13 -12.97
C ILE A 322 -3.84 10.86 -11.77
N ASP A 323 -4.37 10.21 -10.73
CA ASP A 323 -3.62 9.79 -9.56
C ASP A 323 -2.74 8.56 -9.86
N ASN A 324 -1.94 8.13 -8.90
CA ASN A 324 -1.22 6.87 -9.01
C ASN A 324 -2.18 5.67 -9.08
N TYR A 325 -1.78 4.67 -9.86
CA TYR A 325 -2.48 3.40 -9.87
C TYR A 325 -2.29 2.69 -8.52
N LYS A 326 -3.38 2.17 -7.97
CA LYS A 326 -3.44 1.34 -6.78
C LYS A 326 -4.50 0.26 -6.98
N GLU A 327 -4.18 -0.99 -6.67
CA GLU A 327 -5.08 -2.14 -6.94
C GLU A 327 -5.56 -2.18 -8.42
N GLY A 328 -4.67 -1.81 -9.36
CA GLY A 328 -4.96 -1.80 -10.80
C GLY A 328 -5.84 -0.67 -11.31
N LYS A 329 -6.12 0.37 -10.49
CA LYS A 329 -6.94 1.53 -10.87
C LYS A 329 -6.32 2.84 -10.42
N ALA A 330 -6.59 3.92 -11.15
CA ALA A 330 -6.23 5.28 -10.76
C ALA A 330 -7.49 6.16 -10.67
N ILE A 331 -7.47 7.12 -9.75
CA ILE A 331 -8.51 8.15 -9.66
C ILE A 331 -8.26 9.18 -10.76
N THR A 332 -9.32 9.62 -11.42
CA THR A 332 -9.26 10.63 -12.48
C THR A 332 -10.10 11.83 -12.13
N LYS A 333 -9.71 12.99 -12.66
CA LYS A 333 -10.50 14.22 -12.61
C LYS A 333 -10.66 14.78 -14.02
N LEU A 334 -11.90 15.07 -14.41
CA LEU A 334 -12.27 15.68 -15.69
C LEU A 334 -13.36 16.72 -15.48
N ASN A 335 -13.10 17.99 -15.79
CA ASN A 335 -14.07 19.09 -15.67
C ASN A 335 -14.76 19.12 -14.30
N ASN A 336 -13.96 19.02 -13.22
CA ASN A 336 -14.41 18.90 -11.83
C ASN A 336 -15.21 17.64 -11.46
N THR A 337 -15.42 16.72 -12.39
CA THR A 337 -16.02 15.41 -12.11
C THR A 337 -14.93 14.41 -11.78
N TYR A 338 -15.08 13.71 -10.65
CA TYR A 338 -14.22 12.59 -10.30
C TYR A 338 -14.69 11.31 -10.97
N GLY A 339 -13.73 10.45 -11.27
CA GLY A 339 -13.94 9.10 -11.77
C GLY A 339 -12.75 8.23 -11.44
N PHE A 340 -12.69 7.08 -12.09
CA PHE A 340 -11.53 6.22 -12.03
C PHE A 340 -11.34 5.47 -13.35
N ILE A 341 -10.11 5.00 -13.57
CA ILE A 341 -9.67 4.33 -14.78
C ILE A 341 -8.90 3.07 -14.40
N ASP A 342 -9.17 1.95 -15.08
CA ASP A 342 -8.38 0.72 -14.93
C ASP A 342 -7.15 0.70 -15.86
N THR A 343 -6.31 -0.33 -15.75
CA THR A 343 -5.11 -0.48 -16.60
C THR A 343 -5.42 -0.77 -18.07
N LYS A 344 -6.68 -1.09 -18.41
CA LYS A 344 -7.16 -1.31 -19.79
C LYS A 344 -7.77 -0.04 -20.39
N GLY A 345 -7.93 1.02 -19.60
CA GLY A 345 -8.51 2.29 -20.03
C GLY A 345 -10.02 2.36 -19.92
N ASN A 346 -10.66 1.41 -19.22
CA ASN A 346 -12.07 1.49 -18.92
C ASN A 346 -12.28 2.60 -17.88
N ILE A 347 -13.17 3.55 -18.18
CA ILE A 347 -13.38 4.75 -17.38
C ILE A 347 -14.78 4.73 -16.79
N ILE A 348 -14.89 5.01 -15.50
CA ILE A 348 -16.15 5.21 -14.81
C ILE A 348 -16.14 6.61 -14.19
N TYR A 349 -17.08 7.46 -14.61
CA TYR A 349 -17.27 8.80 -14.05
C TYR A 349 -18.42 8.79 -13.05
N LYS A 350 -18.26 9.54 -11.95
CA LYS A 350 -19.28 9.68 -10.90
C LYS A 350 -19.44 11.14 -10.51
N SER A 351 -20.29 11.85 -11.25
CA SER A 351 -20.59 13.28 -11.05
C SER A 351 -21.25 13.61 -9.70
N GLU A 352 -21.82 12.61 -9.03
CA GLU A 352 -22.44 12.80 -7.71
C GLU A 352 -21.45 12.88 -6.55
N PHE A 353 -20.18 12.48 -6.75
CA PHE A 353 -19.16 12.53 -5.70
C PHE A 353 -18.27 13.76 -5.85
N SER A 354 -18.14 14.50 -4.75
CA SER A 354 -17.20 15.61 -4.62
C SER A 354 -15.74 15.15 -4.55
N LYS A 355 -15.48 13.91 -4.11
CA LYS A 355 -14.16 13.25 -4.09
C LYS A 355 -14.28 11.74 -4.17
N ILE A 356 -13.28 11.10 -4.79
CA ILE A 356 -13.03 9.66 -4.75
C ILE A 356 -11.58 9.46 -4.28
N TYR A 357 -11.36 8.54 -3.34
CA TYR A 357 -10.03 8.18 -2.84
C TYR A 357 -9.54 6.88 -3.46
N ALA A 358 -8.23 6.60 -3.36
CA ALA A 358 -7.64 5.39 -3.91
C ALA A 358 -8.30 4.12 -3.34
N PHE A 359 -8.40 3.08 -4.18
CA PHE A 359 -8.98 1.80 -3.79
C PHE A 359 -8.16 1.14 -2.65
N SER A 360 -8.87 0.50 -1.74
CA SER A 360 -8.31 -0.32 -0.67
C SER A 360 -9.27 -1.46 -0.38
N GLU A 361 -8.84 -2.69 -0.61
CA GLU A 361 -9.71 -3.86 -0.47
C GLU A 361 -10.92 -3.85 -1.39
N GLY A 362 -10.69 -3.44 -2.65
CA GLY A 362 -11.73 -3.45 -3.69
C GLY A 362 -12.84 -2.43 -3.46
N LEU A 363 -12.70 -1.56 -2.45
CA LEU A 363 -13.59 -0.44 -2.19
C LEU A 363 -12.81 0.88 -2.22
N ALA A 364 -13.41 1.90 -2.82
CA ALA A 364 -12.93 3.27 -2.75
C ALA A 364 -13.82 4.06 -1.80
N ARG A 365 -13.21 4.75 -0.83
CA ARG A 365 -13.90 5.76 -0.03
C ARG A 365 -14.32 6.91 -0.94
N VAL A 366 -15.53 7.43 -0.77
CA VAL A 366 -16.07 8.54 -1.56
C VAL A 366 -16.67 9.60 -0.66
N GLN A 367 -16.78 10.83 -1.17
CA GLN A 367 -17.41 11.94 -0.46
C GLN A 367 -18.55 12.56 -1.28
N LYS A 368 -19.74 12.65 -0.69
CA LYS A 368 -20.93 13.34 -1.22
C LYS A 368 -21.53 14.20 -0.12
N ASP A 369 -21.82 15.46 -0.40
CA ASP A 369 -22.44 16.39 0.57
C ASP A 369 -21.73 16.43 1.95
N ASN A 370 -20.39 16.44 1.93
CA ASN A 370 -19.53 16.36 3.12
C ASN A 370 -19.67 15.07 3.96
N LYS A 371 -20.34 14.05 3.44
CA LYS A 371 -20.45 12.73 4.04
C LYS A 371 -19.63 11.70 3.27
N TYR A 372 -19.17 10.69 3.99
CA TYR A 372 -18.34 9.62 3.47
C TYR A 372 -19.14 8.34 3.30
N GLY A 373 -18.90 7.67 2.18
CA GLY A 373 -19.43 6.35 1.83
C GLY A 373 -18.37 5.54 1.08
N PHE A 374 -18.78 4.43 0.47
CA PHE A 374 -17.87 3.54 -0.23
C PHE A 374 -18.48 3.02 -1.53
N ILE A 375 -17.67 3.02 -2.59
CA ILE A 375 -18.04 2.44 -3.88
C ILE A 375 -17.16 1.22 -4.20
N ASN A 376 -17.71 0.32 -5.00
CA ASN A 376 -16.95 -0.80 -5.56
C ASN A 376 -16.23 -0.41 -6.86
N ASP A 377 -15.54 -1.39 -7.45
CA ASP A 377 -14.84 -1.25 -8.74
C ASP A 377 -15.72 -0.96 -9.96
N SER A 378 -17.02 -1.25 -9.89
CA SER A 378 -18.00 -0.87 -10.91
C SER A 378 -18.50 0.56 -10.67
N GLY A 379 -18.12 1.15 -9.54
CA GLY A 379 -18.52 2.46 -9.08
C GLY A 379 -19.89 2.46 -8.38
N ASP A 380 -20.48 1.31 -8.12
CA ASP A 380 -21.75 1.21 -7.39
C ASP A 380 -21.53 1.54 -5.93
N ILE A 381 -22.49 2.24 -5.35
CA ILE A 381 -22.49 2.55 -3.92
C ILE A 381 -22.71 1.24 -3.16
N VAL A 382 -21.69 0.81 -2.42
CA VAL A 382 -21.77 -0.33 -1.49
C VAL A 382 -22.25 0.16 -0.13
N ILE A 383 -21.79 1.36 0.26
CA ILE A 383 -22.18 1.98 1.51
C ILE A 383 -22.49 3.44 1.24
N GLU A 384 -23.73 3.83 1.51
CA GLU A 384 -24.23 5.19 1.28
C GLU A 384 -23.36 6.24 1.98
N PRO A 385 -23.15 7.43 1.38
CA PRO A 385 -22.46 8.54 2.03
C PRO A 385 -23.23 9.11 3.24
N ILE A 386 -23.08 8.46 4.39
CA ILE A 386 -23.80 8.80 5.63
C ILE A 386 -22.86 9.18 6.78
N PHE A 387 -21.56 8.90 6.66
CA PHE A 387 -20.60 9.11 7.74
C PHE A 387 -20.03 10.52 7.73
N ASN A 388 -19.78 11.08 8.90
CA ASN A 388 -19.09 12.37 9.05
C ASN A 388 -17.61 12.27 8.65
N ASN A 389 -17.00 11.12 8.91
CA ASN A 389 -15.64 10.80 8.51
C ASN A 389 -15.51 9.28 8.34
N ALA A 390 -14.50 8.84 7.60
CA ALA A 390 -14.22 7.42 7.40
C ALA A 390 -12.74 7.24 7.08
N TYR A 391 -12.13 6.13 7.49
CA TYR A 391 -10.85 5.66 6.95
C TYR A 391 -11.08 4.60 5.86
N ASP A 392 -10.05 4.30 5.08
CA ASP A 392 -10.11 3.24 4.07
C ASP A 392 -10.25 1.86 4.75
N PHE A 393 -10.83 0.89 4.04
CA PHE A 393 -10.91 -0.48 4.52
C PHE A 393 -9.51 -1.08 4.69
N SER A 394 -9.34 -1.82 5.79
CA SER A 394 -8.14 -2.58 6.12
C SER A 394 -8.52 -3.76 6.99
N GLU A 395 -8.05 -4.96 6.61
CA GLU A 395 -8.39 -6.20 7.31
C GLU A 395 -9.91 -6.42 7.44
N GLY A 396 -10.68 -6.08 6.40
CA GLY A 396 -12.13 -6.28 6.31
C GLY A 396 -12.99 -5.23 7.01
N TYR A 397 -12.40 -4.25 7.70
CA TYR A 397 -13.15 -3.22 8.44
C TYR A 397 -12.69 -1.80 8.12
N ALA A 398 -13.59 -0.85 8.29
CA ALA A 398 -13.30 0.58 8.21
C ALA A 398 -13.71 1.27 9.52
N ALA A 399 -12.83 2.14 10.03
CA ALA A 399 -13.18 3.05 11.11
C ALA A 399 -13.99 4.22 10.53
N VAL A 400 -15.16 4.48 11.10
CA VAL A 400 -16.12 5.49 10.61
C VAL A 400 -16.66 6.34 11.76
N GLU A 401 -16.91 7.61 11.49
CA GLU A 401 -17.42 8.58 12.46
C GLU A 401 -18.86 8.95 12.13
N LYS A 402 -19.73 8.94 13.14
CA LYS A 402 -21.14 9.31 13.00
C LYS A 402 -21.57 10.22 14.15
N ASN A 403 -22.50 11.13 13.88
CA ASN A 403 -23.20 11.88 14.92
C ASN A 403 -24.16 10.94 15.69
N THR A 404 -23.95 10.84 17.00
CA THR A 404 -24.72 10.01 17.94
C THR A 404 -25.69 10.81 18.82
N GLY A 405 -25.72 12.14 18.65
CA GLY A 405 -26.65 13.01 19.37
C GLY A 405 -28.08 12.93 18.81
N SER A 406 -29.08 13.31 19.60
CA SER A 406 -30.45 13.47 19.13
C SER A 406 -30.52 14.56 18.05
N SER A 407 -31.27 14.29 16.99
CA SER A 407 -31.25 14.94 15.66
C SER A 407 -31.49 16.46 15.57
N ASN A 408 -31.57 17.20 16.68
CA ASN A 408 -31.97 18.61 16.71
C ASN A 408 -30.94 19.56 17.37
N VAL A 409 -29.72 19.10 17.64
CA VAL A 409 -28.68 20.00 18.19
C VAL A 409 -27.83 20.57 17.05
N GLU A 410 -28.37 21.60 16.38
CA GLU A 410 -27.63 22.49 15.46
C GLU A 410 -26.71 23.48 16.21
N ASP A 411 -26.45 23.25 17.50
CA ASP A 411 -25.52 24.07 18.26
C ASP A 411 -24.07 23.72 17.87
N SER A 412 -23.62 24.38 16.81
CA SER A 412 -22.30 24.28 16.17
C SER A 412 -21.10 24.36 17.13
N LYS A 413 -21.30 24.83 18.37
CA LYS A 413 -20.24 24.95 19.38
C LYS A 413 -19.83 23.61 20.04
N ASN A 414 -20.64 22.55 19.95
CA ASN A 414 -20.38 21.29 20.68
C ASN A 414 -20.54 19.99 19.84
N ILE A 415 -20.62 20.09 18.52
CA ILE A 415 -20.87 18.91 17.65
C ILE A 415 -19.85 17.78 17.83
N ASN A 416 -18.58 18.13 18.12
CA ASN A 416 -17.50 17.17 18.37
C ASN A 416 -17.75 16.26 19.58
N LYS A 417 -18.62 16.65 20.52
CA LYS A 417 -19.01 15.79 21.66
C LYS A 417 -19.84 14.58 21.22
N TYR A 418 -20.62 14.74 20.15
CA TYR A 418 -21.57 13.76 19.66
C TYR A 418 -21.05 12.96 18.46
N LEU A 419 -19.98 13.43 17.80
CA LEU A 419 -19.25 12.65 16.82
C LEU A 419 -18.49 11.54 17.51
N LYS A 420 -18.82 10.30 17.14
CA LYS A 420 -18.20 9.10 17.70
C LYS A 420 -17.73 8.17 16.60
N TRP A 421 -16.54 7.64 16.80
CA TRP A 421 -15.95 6.62 15.95
C TRP A 421 -16.48 5.24 16.35
N GLY A 422 -16.69 4.40 15.33
CA GLY A 422 -16.99 2.98 15.42
C GLY A 422 -16.36 2.25 14.23
N TYR A 423 -16.64 0.96 14.09
CA TYR A 423 -16.11 0.14 13.00
C TYR A 423 -17.25 -0.56 12.26
N ILE A 424 -17.18 -0.55 10.94
CA ILE A 424 -18.11 -1.26 10.07
C ILE A 424 -17.36 -2.29 9.23
N ASP A 425 -18.06 -3.36 8.86
CA ASP A 425 -17.61 -4.26 7.81
C ASP A 425 -18.01 -3.74 6.41
N ARG A 426 -17.63 -4.50 5.37
CA ARG A 426 -17.92 -4.17 3.97
C ARG A 426 -19.41 -4.22 3.60
N GLN A 427 -20.26 -4.77 4.47
CA GLN A 427 -21.72 -4.82 4.30
C GLN A 427 -22.42 -3.71 5.10
N ASN A 428 -21.67 -2.73 5.61
CA ASN A 428 -22.15 -1.68 6.52
C ASN A 428 -22.69 -2.22 7.86
N SER A 429 -22.41 -3.48 8.21
CA SER A 429 -22.78 -4.00 9.52
C SER A 429 -21.84 -3.41 10.56
N THR A 430 -22.41 -2.92 11.67
CA THR A 430 -21.60 -2.39 12.77
C THR A 430 -20.84 -3.52 13.44
N PHE A 431 -19.51 -3.53 13.29
CA PHE A 431 -18.61 -4.44 13.98
C PHE A 431 -18.37 -3.97 15.42
N ILE A 432 -18.11 -2.67 15.61
CA ILE A 432 -17.95 -2.04 16.93
C ILE A 432 -18.75 -0.74 16.96
N SER A 433 -19.58 -0.59 17.98
CA SER A 433 -20.50 0.55 18.14
C SER A 433 -19.79 1.90 18.24
N TYR A 434 -20.48 2.95 17.78
CA TYR A 434 -20.02 4.34 17.75
C TYR A 434 -19.94 4.95 19.16
N ASN A 435 -18.85 4.72 19.88
CA ASN A 435 -18.69 5.26 21.24
C ASN A 435 -17.27 5.76 21.56
N PHE A 436 -16.40 5.88 20.55
CA PHE A 436 -15.03 6.35 20.72
C PHE A 436 -14.88 7.81 20.29
N ASN A 437 -13.97 8.54 20.95
CA ASN A 437 -13.59 9.90 20.56
C ASN A 437 -12.60 9.88 19.37
N ASN A 438 -11.84 8.81 19.20
CA ASN A 438 -10.91 8.60 18.08
C ASN A 438 -10.70 7.10 17.86
N ALA A 439 -10.40 6.69 16.63
CA ALA A 439 -10.13 5.31 16.25
C ALA A 439 -9.09 5.27 15.12
N SER A 440 -8.15 4.32 15.18
CA SER A 440 -7.25 4.04 14.06
C SER A 440 -7.83 2.94 13.15
N SER A 441 -7.33 2.83 11.92
CA SER A 441 -7.56 1.64 11.09
C SER A 441 -7.04 0.38 11.78
N PHE A 442 -7.66 -0.77 11.46
CA PHE A 442 -7.13 -2.08 11.81
C PHE A 442 -5.86 -2.35 10.99
N ASN A 443 -4.81 -2.82 11.66
CA ASN A 443 -3.65 -3.43 11.04
C ASN A 443 -3.02 -4.41 12.03
N ASN A 444 -2.45 -5.50 11.53
CA ASN A 444 -1.95 -6.60 12.36
C ASN A 444 -2.96 -7.12 13.39
N GLY A 445 -4.23 -7.24 12.99
CA GLY A 445 -5.31 -7.73 13.83
C GLY A 445 -5.75 -6.76 14.93
N CYS A 446 -5.21 -5.54 14.94
CA CYS A 446 -5.33 -4.61 16.05
C CYS A 446 -5.66 -3.19 15.59
N ALA A 447 -6.32 -2.43 16.47
CA ALA A 447 -6.51 -1.00 16.30
C ALA A 447 -6.40 -0.29 17.66
N LEU A 448 -5.98 0.97 17.66
CA LEU A 448 -6.06 1.82 18.83
C LEU A 448 -7.35 2.63 18.80
N ILE A 449 -7.91 2.86 19.98
CA ILE A 449 -9.06 3.75 20.19
C ILE A 449 -8.76 4.72 21.33
N ILE A 450 -9.45 5.86 21.31
CA ILE A 450 -9.54 6.76 22.47
C ILE A 450 -10.99 6.83 22.90
N LYS A 451 -11.24 6.53 24.17
CA LYS A 451 -12.54 6.73 24.83
C LYS A 451 -12.35 7.54 26.09
N ASP A 452 -13.02 8.68 26.16
CA ASP A 452 -12.99 9.60 27.31
C ASP A 452 -11.54 9.99 27.71
N GLY A 453 -10.69 10.22 26.70
CA GLY A 453 -9.28 10.60 26.87
C GLY A 453 -8.33 9.45 27.26
N LYS A 454 -8.85 8.22 27.36
CA LYS A 454 -8.08 7.00 27.63
C LYS A 454 -7.87 6.18 26.36
N CYS A 455 -6.66 5.69 26.18
CA CYS A 455 -6.29 4.83 25.06
C CYS A 455 -6.59 3.37 25.39
N SER A 456 -7.11 2.62 24.42
CA SER A 456 -7.30 1.18 24.54
C SER A 456 -6.92 0.48 23.24
N LEU A 457 -6.53 -0.78 23.36
CA LEU A 457 -6.26 -1.67 22.23
C LEU A 457 -7.50 -2.49 21.92
N VAL A 458 -7.93 -2.47 20.66
CA VAL A 458 -8.94 -3.38 20.13
C VAL A 458 -8.22 -4.51 19.40
N LYS A 459 -8.46 -5.75 19.81
CA LYS A 459 -7.99 -6.95 19.09
C LYS A 459 -9.15 -7.61 18.37
N ASN A 460 -9.00 -7.87 17.09
CA ASN A 460 -9.97 -8.60 16.29
C ASN A 460 -9.73 -10.11 16.44
N SER A 461 -10.70 -10.83 17.02
CA SER A 461 -10.59 -12.29 17.21
C SER A 461 -11.02 -13.09 15.98
N ASP A 462 -11.63 -12.46 14.97
CA ASP A 462 -11.88 -13.10 13.68
C ASP A 462 -10.60 -13.23 12.84
N ILE A 463 -9.52 -12.52 13.18
CA ILE A 463 -8.26 -12.59 12.45
C ILE A 463 -7.41 -13.75 12.95
N LYS A 464 -7.09 -14.69 12.05
CA LYS A 464 -6.18 -15.81 12.31
C LYS A 464 -4.89 -15.61 11.52
N PHE A 465 -3.76 -15.62 12.23
CA PHE A 465 -2.43 -15.63 11.61
C PHE A 465 -1.96 -17.08 11.49
N MET A 466 -1.63 -17.53 10.28
CA MET A 466 -0.99 -18.82 10.05
C MET A 466 0.52 -18.62 9.89
N PRO A 467 1.37 -19.48 10.49
CA PRO A 467 2.80 -19.22 10.64
C PRO A 467 3.56 -19.09 9.30
N ASN A 468 4.64 -18.28 9.35
CA ASN A 468 5.56 -17.99 8.27
C ASN A 468 6.13 -19.26 7.61
N ASN A 469 5.89 -19.40 6.31
CA ASN A 469 6.57 -20.42 5.50
C ASN A 469 7.68 -19.76 4.67
N THR A 470 8.88 -20.34 4.69
CA THR A 470 10.00 -19.92 3.84
C THR A 470 10.16 -20.91 2.69
N THR A 471 10.33 -20.41 1.46
CA THR A 471 10.53 -21.21 0.24
C THR A 471 11.63 -20.60 -0.62
N THR A 472 12.42 -21.41 -1.32
CA THR A 472 13.41 -20.92 -2.32
C THR A 472 12.82 -20.82 -3.73
N ASP A 473 11.60 -21.33 -3.93
CA ASP A 473 10.92 -21.32 -5.23
C ASP A 473 10.16 -20.00 -5.42
N PRO A 474 10.62 -19.09 -6.31
CA PRO A 474 9.91 -17.84 -6.60
C PRO A 474 8.58 -18.08 -7.34
N PHE A 475 8.35 -19.27 -7.88
CA PHE A 475 7.11 -19.67 -8.54
C PHE A 475 6.22 -20.55 -7.64
N LYS A 476 6.46 -20.53 -6.32
CA LYS A 476 5.66 -21.28 -5.36
C LYS A 476 4.18 -20.96 -5.51
N ILE A 477 3.37 -21.99 -5.73
CA ILE A 477 1.90 -21.91 -5.68
C ILE A 477 1.39 -22.13 -4.26
N TRP A 478 0.23 -21.51 -3.96
CA TRP A 478 -0.49 -21.69 -2.69
C TRP A 478 -1.87 -22.26 -2.94
N THR A 479 -2.41 -23.03 -1.99
CA THR A 479 -3.75 -23.60 -2.08
C THR A 479 -4.59 -23.17 -0.89
N ILE A 480 -5.82 -22.72 -1.14
CA ILE A 480 -6.84 -22.47 -0.14
C ILE A 480 -7.90 -23.56 -0.29
N LYS A 481 -8.01 -24.41 0.73
CA LYS A 481 -9.06 -25.42 0.82
C LYS A 481 -10.20 -24.92 1.69
N PHE A 482 -11.39 -24.85 1.11
CA PHE A 482 -12.62 -24.48 1.79
C PHE A 482 -13.24 -25.72 2.45
N SER A 483 -13.98 -25.51 3.54
CA SER A 483 -14.69 -26.61 4.23
C SER A 483 -15.87 -27.17 3.44
N LYS A 484 -16.24 -26.50 2.34
CA LYS A 484 -17.33 -26.87 1.45
C LYS A 484 -16.89 -26.62 0.01
N SER A 485 -17.40 -27.44 -0.91
CA SER A 485 -17.23 -27.21 -2.35
C SER A 485 -17.86 -25.88 -2.74
N LEU A 486 -17.09 -25.09 -3.48
CA LEU A 486 -17.49 -23.80 -4.01
C LEU A 486 -18.30 -23.98 -5.28
N GLN A 487 -19.31 -23.12 -5.44
CA GLN A 487 -20.08 -23.06 -6.65
C GLN A 487 -19.23 -22.49 -7.79
N ASN A 488 -18.80 -23.35 -8.73
CA ASN A 488 -18.02 -22.96 -9.91
C ASN A 488 -18.91 -22.62 -11.14
N LYS A 489 -20.23 -22.52 -10.99
CA LYS A 489 -21.16 -22.24 -12.10
C LYS A 489 -22.31 -21.31 -11.71
N THR A 490 -22.44 -20.24 -12.51
CA THR A 490 -23.59 -19.35 -12.71
C THR A 490 -24.86 -19.72 -11.95
N THR A 491 -25.11 -19.06 -10.84
CA THR A 491 -26.46 -18.58 -10.54
C THR A 491 -26.55 -17.17 -11.10
N LYS A 492 -27.52 -16.92 -11.99
CA LYS A 492 -27.95 -15.56 -12.31
C LYS A 492 -28.70 -15.03 -11.07
N ASP A 493 -27.98 -14.73 -10.00
CA ASP A 493 -28.50 -13.78 -9.02
C ASP A 493 -28.38 -12.41 -9.67
N SER A 494 -29.50 -11.68 -9.75
CA SER A 494 -29.55 -10.34 -10.36
C SER A 494 -28.72 -9.30 -9.61
N GLU A 495 -28.18 -9.64 -8.44
CA GLU A 495 -27.36 -8.77 -7.59
C GLU A 495 -25.84 -8.99 -7.78
N ASP A 496 -25.41 -10.14 -8.30
CA ASP A 496 -23.98 -10.53 -8.45
C ASP A 496 -23.63 -10.69 -9.94
N GLU A 497 -23.60 -9.59 -10.72
CA GLU A 497 -23.48 -9.61 -12.20
C GLU A 497 -22.17 -10.24 -12.77
N ILE A 498 -21.18 -10.62 -11.95
CA ILE A 498 -19.87 -11.07 -12.43
C ILE A 498 -19.35 -12.29 -11.65
N LEU A 499 -20.06 -13.41 -11.71
CA LEU A 499 -19.56 -14.72 -11.22
C LEU A 499 -18.85 -15.56 -12.30
N ASN A 500 -18.70 -15.05 -13.53
CA ASN A 500 -18.08 -15.80 -14.64
C ASN A 500 -16.55 -15.72 -14.69
N ASP A 501 -15.92 -14.90 -13.85
CA ASP A 501 -14.47 -14.77 -13.77
C ASP A 501 -14.00 -15.06 -12.34
N ILE A 502 -13.40 -16.25 -12.15
CA ILE A 502 -12.84 -16.68 -10.86
C ILE A 502 -11.77 -15.70 -10.37
N ASN A 503 -10.99 -15.09 -11.27
CA ASN A 503 -9.97 -14.13 -10.86
C ASN A 503 -10.64 -12.90 -10.25
N MET A 504 -11.71 -12.39 -10.86
CA MET A 504 -12.43 -11.24 -10.33
C MET A 504 -13.08 -11.54 -8.97
N THR A 505 -13.69 -12.72 -8.81
CA THR A 505 -14.32 -13.12 -7.55
C THR A 505 -13.28 -13.27 -6.43
N MET A 506 -12.13 -13.87 -6.75
CA MET A 506 -11.11 -14.22 -5.75
C MET A 506 -10.13 -13.09 -5.46
N THR A 507 -9.77 -12.24 -6.42
CA THR A 507 -8.87 -11.09 -6.17
C THR A 507 -9.43 -10.12 -5.13
N ASP A 508 -10.75 -10.06 -4.99
CA ASP A 508 -11.39 -9.25 -3.96
C ASP A 508 -11.40 -9.94 -2.58
N ASN A 509 -11.63 -11.26 -2.56
CA ASN A 509 -11.68 -12.04 -1.32
C ASN A 509 -10.31 -12.48 -0.81
N ILE A 510 -9.33 -12.57 -1.69
CA ILE A 510 -7.99 -13.11 -1.44
C ILE A 510 -6.97 -12.14 -2.04
N LYS A 511 -6.17 -11.54 -1.18
CA LYS A 511 -5.12 -10.62 -1.58
C LYS A 511 -3.75 -11.19 -1.34
N VAL A 512 -2.81 -10.89 -2.22
CA VAL A 512 -1.39 -11.07 -1.97
C VAL A 512 -0.74 -9.70 -1.95
N THR A 513 -0.04 -9.38 -0.86
CA THR A 513 0.65 -8.10 -0.71
C THR A 513 2.10 -8.34 -0.33
N ASP A 514 3.01 -7.45 -0.73
CA ASP A 514 4.38 -7.45 -0.21
C ASP A 514 4.47 -6.81 1.18
N SER A 515 5.68 -6.76 1.73
CA SER A 515 5.96 -6.16 3.04
C SER A 515 5.62 -4.66 3.15
N SER A 516 5.44 -3.95 2.04
CA SER A 516 5.00 -2.55 2.03
C SER A 516 3.47 -2.41 1.97
N GLY A 517 2.75 -3.53 1.82
CA GLY A 517 1.31 -3.55 1.57
C GLY A 517 0.96 -3.36 0.09
N LYS A 518 1.95 -3.32 -0.81
CA LYS A 518 1.70 -3.22 -2.25
C LYS A 518 1.09 -4.52 -2.76
N TYR A 519 0.04 -4.40 -3.56
CA TYR A 519 -0.65 -5.53 -4.16
C TYR A 519 0.25 -6.26 -5.17
N ILE A 520 0.23 -7.59 -5.09
CA ILE A 520 0.95 -8.48 -5.99
C ILE A 520 -0.06 -9.16 -6.90
N ASN A 521 0.09 -8.93 -8.21
CA ASN A 521 -0.79 -9.49 -9.20
C ASN A 521 -0.59 -11.01 -9.33
N VAL A 522 -1.51 -11.76 -8.75
CA VAL A 522 -1.61 -13.22 -8.79
C VAL A 522 -2.82 -13.65 -9.62
N SER A 523 -2.84 -14.90 -10.07
CA SER A 523 -4.00 -15.48 -10.73
C SER A 523 -4.53 -16.69 -9.95
N PHE A 524 -5.79 -17.06 -10.18
CA PHE A 524 -6.50 -18.09 -9.44
C PHE A 524 -7.01 -19.18 -10.38
N THR A 525 -6.87 -20.43 -9.96
CA THR A 525 -7.39 -21.61 -10.67
C THR A 525 -8.01 -22.58 -9.67
N PHE A 526 -8.97 -23.41 -10.10
CA PHE A 526 -9.47 -24.51 -9.26
C PHE A 526 -8.59 -25.74 -9.42
N GLU A 527 -8.13 -26.31 -8.31
CA GLU A 527 -7.57 -27.67 -8.28
C GLU A 527 -8.69 -28.70 -8.14
N SER A 528 -9.68 -28.38 -7.31
CA SER A 528 -10.91 -29.16 -7.07
C SER A 528 -12.06 -28.21 -6.70
N PRO A 529 -13.33 -28.65 -6.68
CA PRO A 529 -14.45 -27.77 -6.35
C PRO A 529 -14.33 -27.05 -4.99
N ASP A 530 -13.60 -27.61 -4.04
CA ASP A 530 -13.35 -27.03 -2.71
C ASP A 530 -11.97 -26.38 -2.56
N THR A 531 -11.12 -26.40 -3.59
CA THR A 531 -9.72 -25.95 -3.48
C THR A 531 -9.34 -24.98 -4.60
N ILE A 532 -8.92 -23.78 -4.19
CA ILE A 532 -8.40 -22.74 -5.08
C ILE A 532 -6.89 -22.69 -4.99
N VAL A 533 -6.23 -22.61 -6.13
CA VAL A 533 -4.79 -22.38 -6.29
C VAL A 533 -4.56 -20.89 -6.54
N ILE A 534 -3.63 -20.31 -5.81
CA ILE A 534 -3.05 -18.98 -6.04
C ILE A 534 -1.75 -19.19 -6.82
N ASN A 535 -1.75 -18.75 -8.07
CA ASN A 535 -0.59 -18.80 -8.95
C ASN A 535 0.24 -17.51 -8.81
N PRO A 536 1.57 -17.61 -8.75
CA PRO A 536 2.47 -16.47 -8.60
C PRO A 536 2.39 -15.50 -9.80
N PRO A 537 2.95 -14.29 -9.67
CA PRO A 537 3.20 -13.43 -10.82
C PRO A 537 4.04 -14.15 -11.89
N TYR A 538 3.89 -13.77 -13.16
CA TYR A 538 4.68 -14.36 -14.25
C TYR A 538 6.19 -14.17 -14.11
N THR A 539 6.63 -13.13 -13.39
CA THR A 539 8.03 -12.87 -13.05
C THR A 539 8.53 -13.68 -11.86
N GLY A 540 7.64 -14.43 -11.20
CA GLY A 540 7.87 -14.99 -9.87
C GLY A 540 7.81 -13.91 -8.77
N TYR A 541 7.77 -14.39 -7.53
CA TYR A 541 8.01 -13.59 -6.34
C TYR A 541 9.50 -13.22 -6.24
N LYS A 542 9.79 -12.04 -5.67
CA LYS A 542 11.16 -11.52 -5.56
C LYS A 542 11.93 -12.25 -4.46
N ALA A 543 13.18 -12.63 -4.74
CA ALA A 543 14.09 -13.19 -3.74
C ALA A 543 14.30 -12.24 -2.56
N ASN A 544 14.43 -12.81 -1.36
CA ASN A 544 14.56 -12.11 -0.08
C ASN A 544 13.40 -11.13 0.23
N ALA A 545 12.22 -11.38 -0.32
CA ALA A 545 11.01 -10.62 -0.02
C ALA A 545 10.03 -11.44 0.83
N THR A 546 9.19 -10.73 1.57
CA THR A 546 8.08 -11.32 2.35
C THR A 546 6.77 -10.82 1.78
N TYR A 547 5.81 -11.73 1.73
CA TYR A 547 4.48 -11.52 1.20
C TYR A 547 3.44 -12.01 2.21
N THR A 548 2.21 -11.50 2.12
CA THR A 548 1.09 -11.93 2.95
C THR A 548 -0.10 -12.24 2.07
N ILE A 549 -0.64 -13.46 2.19
CA ILE A 549 -1.94 -13.83 1.65
C ILE A 549 -2.99 -13.46 2.69
N THR A 550 -3.96 -12.63 2.33
CA THR A 550 -5.09 -12.29 3.19
C THR A 550 -6.38 -12.83 2.58
N VAL A 551 -7.06 -13.74 3.27
CA VAL A 551 -8.42 -14.19 2.95
C VAL A 551 -9.39 -13.35 3.78
N LEU A 552 -10.26 -12.59 3.13
CA LEU A 552 -11.25 -11.73 3.75
C LEU A 552 -12.53 -12.52 4.05
N SER A 553 -13.19 -12.18 5.16
CA SER A 553 -14.45 -12.80 5.56
C SER A 553 -15.64 -12.36 4.71
N ASN A 554 -15.56 -11.15 4.17
CA ASN A 554 -16.67 -10.44 3.55
C ASN A 554 -16.18 -9.71 2.28
N GLY A 555 -15.82 -10.42 1.21
CA GLY A 555 -15.51 -9.80 -0.08
C GLY A 555 -16.68 -9.03 -0.71
N LYS A 556 -16.39 -8.19 -1.70
CA LYS A 556 -17.31 -7.63 -2.70
C LYS A 556 -18.19 -8.71 -3.30
N TYR A 557 -17.63 -9.89 -3.54
CA TYR A 557 -18.35 -11.04 -4.08
C TYR A 557 -18.55 -12.09 -3.01
N ASN A 558 -19.78 -12.58 -2.88
CA ASN A 558 -20.10 -13.70 -2.01
C ASN A 558 -19.42 -14.97 -2.53
N ILE A 559 -18.58 -15.57 -1.70
CA ILE A 559 -18.14 -16.95 -1.93
C ILE A 559 -19.33 -17.84 -1.55
N ARG A 560 -19.80 -18.71 -2.44
CA ARG A 560 -20.96 -19.59 -2.18
C ARG A 560 -20.57 -21.05 -2.24
N ASP A 561 -21.21 -21.86 -1.40
CA ASP A 561 -21.14 -23.31 -1.54
C ASP A 561 -22.06 -23.82 -2.66
N MET A 562 -21.95 -25.10 -3.01
CA MET A 562 -22.77 -25.74 -4.04
C MET A 562 -24.29 -25.66 -3.80
N ASP A 563 -24.71 -25.37 -2.57
CA ASP A 563 -26.12 -25.21 -2.19
C ASP A 563 -26.57 -23.74 -2.27
N GLY A 564 -25.70 -22.83 -2.71
CA GLY A 564 -25.97 -21.39 -2.86
C GLY A 564 -25.82 -20.57 -1.57
N ASN A 565 -25.41 -21.20 -0.46
CA ASN A 565 -25.21 -20.50 0.81
C ASN A 565 -23.95 -19.65 0.79
N ILE A 566 -24.04 -18.42 1.28
CA ILE A 566 -22.89 -17.52 1.41
C ILE A 566 -21.94 -18.06 2.49
N LEU A 567 -20.70 -18.32 2.10
CA LEU A 567 -19.59 -18.62 2.98
C LEU A 567 -19.01 -17.32 3.54
N LYS A 568 -18.79 -17.32 4.86
CA LYS A 568 -18.15 -16.22 5.59
C LYS A 568 -16.90 -16.77 6.29
N PRO A 569 -15.78 -16.92 5.58
CA PRO A 569 -14.55 -17.39 6.22
C PRO A 569 -14.13 -16.41 7.33
N SER A 570 -13.32 -16.84 8.28
CA SER A 570 -12.61 -15.89 9.15
C SER A 570 -11.60 -15.09 8.32
N ILE A 571 -11.20 -13.91 8.78
CA ILE A 571 -10.10 -13.20 8.12
C ILE A 571 -8.82 -13.98 8.44
N VAL A 572 -8.12 -14.48 7.43
CA VAL A 572 -6.91 -15.27 7.62
C VAL A 572 -5.74 -14.58 6.93
N LYS A 573 -4.66 -14.37 7.67
CA LYS A 573 -3.39 -13.84 7.14
C LYS A 573 -2.32 -14.91 7.17
N VAL A 574 -1.73 -15.18 6.01
CA VAL A 574 -0.67 -16.19 5.80
C VAL A 574 0.57 -15.51 5.24
N PRO A 575 1.49 -15.05 6.09
CA PRO A 575 2.79 -14.56 5.64
C PRO A 575 3.68 -15.69 5.11
N PHE A 576 4.48 -15.38 4.09
CA PHE A 576 5.52 -16.26 3.55
C PHE A 576 6.71 -15.46 3.01
N SER A 577 7.90 -16.07 2.96
CA SER A 577 9.13 -15.43 2.48
C SER A 577 9.81 -16.26 1.39
N ILE A 578 10.37 -15.57 0.39
CA ILE A 578 11.21 -16.19 -0.65
C ILE A 578 12.68 -16.08 -0.24
N ALA A 579 13.34 -17.21 -0.03
CA ALA A 579 14.79 -17.28 0.18
C ALA A 579 15.53 -17.20 -1.16
N ASN A 580 16.79 -16.74 -1.10
CA ASN A 580 17.67 -16.60 -2.26
C ASN A 580 18.25 -17.94 -2.73
#